data_AF-A0A0S9BUI6-F1
#
_entry.id   AF-A0A0S9BUI6-F1
#
_cell.length_a   1.000
_cell.length_b   1.000
_cell.length_c   1.000
_cell.angle_alpha   90.00
_cell.angle_beta   90.00
_cell.angle_gamma   90.00
#
_symmetry.space_group_name_H-M   'P 1'
#
loop_
_entity.id
_entity.type
_entity.pdbx_description
1 polymer ?
#
loop_
_entity_poly.entity_id
_entity_poly.type
_entity_poly.pdbx_seq_one_letter_code
_entity_poly.pdbx_strand_id
1 'polypeptide(L)'
;MSATELEATPTPSARRRRLVLIPVALLGLIGLALTYLFLTAQPEPSVPLGASASIPGGMASIGEIVPVEDDGWEPEDNDDALDGAPADGSHRVRVLVRITALEPGGLRLDTGDFSISGLGRERFRPLWESPPVVDLTQGTTAGATLIFEVPDRAIALVLDGPGGSRLSLGLSHHTP
;
A
#
# COMPACT_ATOMS: atom_id res chain seq x y z
N MET A 1 29.73 73.86 -29.63
CA MET A 1 28.97 73.51 -28.42
C MET A 1 28.68 72.02 -28.50
N SER A 2 29.48 71.20 -27.83
CA SER A 2 29.34 69.74 -27.88
C SER A 2 28.44 69.26 -26.73
N ALA A 3 27.43 68.47 -27.07
CA ALA A 3 26.62 67.71 -26.13
C ALA A 3 27.47 66.57 -25.53
N THR A 4 27.33 66.32 -24.23
CA THR A 4 27.91 65.17 -23.54
C THR A 4 26.81 64.13 -23.40
N GLU A 5 26.89 63.05 -24.18
CA GLU A 5 26.00 61.90 -24.08
C GLU A 5 26.61 60.89 -23.10
N LEU A 6 25.88 60.58 -22.02
CA LEU A 6 26.24 59.59 -21.01
C LEU A 6 25.92 58.20 -21.55
N GLU A 7 26.93 57.45 -21.97
CA GLU A 7 26.77 56.02 -22.26
C GLU A 7 27.18 55.19 -21.04
N ALA A 8 26.17 54.75 -20.28
CA ALA A 8 26.35 53.84 -19.16
C ALA A 8 26.40 52.39 -19.67
N THR A 9 27.61 51.84 -19.83
CA THR A 9 27.82 50.42 -20.15
C THR A 9 27.33 49.50 -19.01
N PRO A 10 26.43 48.52 -19.27
CA PRO A 10 26.04 47.54 -18.27
C PRO A 10 27.19 46.56 -18.00
N THR A 11 27.55 46.39 -16.72
CA THR A 11 28.67 45.54 -16.30
C THR A 11 28.37 44.04 -16.48
N PRO A 12 29.32 43.23 -16.98
CA PRO A 12 29.12 41.82 -17.37
C PRO A 12 28.88 40.84 -16.21
N SER A 13 28.91 41.30 -14.95
CA SER A 13 28.80 40.45 -13.75
C SER A 13 27.36 39.99 -13.44
N ALA A 14 26.35 40.76 -13.84
CA ALA A 14 24.95 40.48 -13.54
C ALA A 14 24.42 39.26 -14.32
N ARG A 15 24.88 39.07 -15.56
CA ARG A 15 24.40 37.99 -16.45
C ARG A 15 24.87 36.61 -16.01
N ARG A 16 26.14 36.50 -15.58
CA ARG A 16 26.73 35.25 -15.08
C ARG A 16 26.17 34.84 -13.72
N ARG A 17 25.92 35.79 -12.81
CA ARG A 17 25.26 35.52 -11.53
C ARG A 17 23.83 35.01 -11.72
N ARG A 18 23.06 35.60 -12.64
CA ARG A 18 21.70 35.13 -12.96
C ARG A 18 21.68 33.72 -13.52
N LEU A 19 22.63 33.35 -14.37
CA LEU A 19 22.74 32.00 -14.95
C LEU A 19 22.97 30.89 -13.92
N VAL A 20 23.54 31.21 -12.75
CA VAL A 20 23.77 30.24 -11.65
C VAL A 20 22.70 30.36 -10.56
N LEU A 21 22.20 31.56 -10.27
CA LEU A 21 21.18 31.78 -9.25
C LEU A 21 19.82 31.18 -9.65
N ILE A 22 19.47 31.23 -10.94
CA ILE A 22 18.20 30.67 -11.43
C ILE A 22 18.11 29.14 -11.19
N PRO A 23 19.08 28.30 -11.62
CA PRO A 23 18.99 26.86 -11.39
C PRO A 23 19.06 26.50 -9.91
N VAL A 24 19.85 27.22 -9.10
CA VAL A 24 19.91 27.00 -7.64
C VAL A 24 18.59 27.34 -6.96
N ALA A 25 17.96 28.46 -7.34
CA ALA A 25 16.64 28.82 -6.82
C ALA A 25 15.58 27.80 -7.24
N LEU A 26 15.64 27.30 -8.48
CA LEU A 26 14.73 26.27 -8.97
C LEU A 26 14.89 24.95 -8.20
N LEU A 27 16.13 24.52 -7.94
CA LEU A 27 16.44 23.34 -7.14
C LEU A 27 15.94 23.50 -5.69
N GLY A 28 16.12 24.68 -5.10
CA GLY A 28 15.57 24.99 -3.78
C GLY A 28 14.04 24.90 -3.74
N LEU A 29 13.37 25.40 -4.78
CA LEU A 29 11.92 25.33 -4.92
C LEU A 29 11.41 23.88 -5.09
N ILE A 30 12.12 23.07 -5.88
CA ILE A 30 11.81 21.63 -6.03
C ILE A 30 12.01 20.90 -4.69
N GLY A 31 13.13 21.14 -4.01
CA GLY A 31 13.40 20.53 -2.70
C GLY A 31 12.34 20.90 -1.65
N LEU A 32 11.93 22.17 -1.62
CA LEU A 32 10.87 22.64 -0.74
C LEU A 32 9.52 21.98 -1.08
N ALA A 33 9.17 21.90 -2.37
CA ALA A 33 7.94 21.28 -2.82
C ALA A 33 7.88 19.78 -2.49
N LEU A 34 8.99 19.05 -2.70
CA LEU A 34 9.10 17.63 -2.35
C LEU A 34 9.03 17.41 -0.85
N THR A 35 9.71 18.24 -0.06
CA THR A 35 9.67 18.17 1.41
C THR A 35 8.25 18.45 1.92
N TYR A 36 7.57 19.45 1.35
CA TYR A 36 6.19 19.77 1.67
C TYR A 36 5.24 18.63 1.31
N LEU A 37 5.38 18.04 0.10
CA LEU A 37 4.57 16.91 -0.32
C LEU A 37 4.77 15.70 0.60
N PHE A 38 6.02 15.43 0.99
CA PHE A 38 6.34 14.34 1.92
C PHE A 38 5.74 14.58 3.31
N LEU A 39 5.83 15.81 3.84
CA LEU A 39 5.27 16.17 5.14
C LEU A 39 3.74 16.22 5.17
N THR A 40 3.09 16.47 4.02
CA THR A 40 1.63 16.62 3.92
C THR A 40 0.92 15.42 3.32
N ALA A 41 1.65 14.44 2.78
CA ALA A 41 1.10 13.16 2.39
C ALA A 41 0.55 12.46 3.64
N GLN A 42 -0.75 12.60 3.89
CA GLN A 42 -1.42 11.83 4.93
C GLN A 42 -1.49 10.38 4.45
N PRO A 43 -0.91 9.41 5.19
CA PRO A 43 -1.16 8.00 4.92
C PRO A 43 -2.67 7.78 4.93
N GLU A 44 -3.20 7.11 3.92
CA GLU A 44 -4.61 6.73 3.92
C GLU A 44 -4.89 5.93 5.20
N PRO A 45 -5.93 6.29 5.97
CA PRO A 45 -6.21 5.69 7.27
C PRO A 45 -6.35 4.17 7.11
N SER A 46 -5.62 3.44 7.95
CA SER A 46 -5.67 1.98 8.03
C SER A 46 -5.94 1.56 9.47
N VAL A 47 -6.80 0.56 9.63
CA VAL A 47 -7.18 0.02 10.95
C VAL A 47 -6.04 -0.88 11.46
N PRO A 48 -5.55 -0.77 12.71
CA PRO A 48 -4.43 -1.58 13.20
C PRO A 48 -4.66 -3.09 13.07
N LEU A 49 -3.58 -3.88 13.00
CA LEU A 49 -3.66 -5.35 13.00
C LEU A 49 -4.48 -5.86 14.21
N GLY A 50 -5.38 -6.80 13.97
CA GLY A 50 -6.32 -7.32 14.98
C GLY A 50 -7.55 -6.44 15.22
N ALA A 51 -7.62 -5.23 14.65
CA ALA A 51 -8.84 -4.43 14.66
C ALA A 51 -9.72 -4.73 13.43
N SER A 52 -11.01 -4.40 13.54
CA SER A 52 -12.02 -4.70 12.53
C SER A 52 -12.29 -3.48 11.65
N ALA A 53 -12.45 -3.69 10.35
CA ALA A 53 -12.89 -2.68 9.39
C ALA A 53 -14.28 -3.03 8.86
N SER A 54 -15.10 -2.00 8.62
CA SER A 54 -16.41 -2.19 7.98
C SER A 54 -16.24 -2.58 6.52
N ILE A 55 -17.04 -3.55 6.08
CA ILE A 55 -17.24 -3.93 4.68
C ILE A 55 -18.73 -3.88 4.38
N PRO A 56 -19.16 -3.76 3.11
CA PRO A 56 -20.58 -3.82 2.77
C PRO A 56 -21.23 -5.09 3.35
N GLY A 57 -22.29 -4.94 4.15
CA GLY A 57 -22.97 -6.06 4.80
C GLY A 57 -22.41 -6.49 6.17
N GLY A 58 -21.25 -5.99 6.60
CA GLY A 58 -20.59 -6.53 7.80
C GLY A 58 -19.25 -5.91 8.21
N MET A 59 -18.39 -6.75 8.80
CA MET A 59 -17.04 -6.37 9.22
C MET A 59 -16.03 -7.47 8.85
N ALA A 60 -14.81 -7.05 8.54
CA ALA A 60 -13.65 -7.92 8.37
C ALA A 60 -12.57 -7.55 9.39
N SER A 61 -11.81 -8.54 9.87
CA SER A 61 -10.64 -8.35 10.74
C SER A 61 -9.54 -9.30 10.34
N ILE A 62 -8.28 -8.85 10.47
CA ILE A 62 -7.12 -9.71 10.29
C ILE A 62 -6.94 -10.49 11.60
N GLY A 63 -7.07 -11.81 11.52
CA GLY A 63 -6.79 -12.71 12.64
C GLY A 63 -5.29 -12.93 12.81
N GLU A 64 -4.60 -13.23 11.72
CA GLU A 64 -3.19 -13.61 11.76
C GLU A 64 -2.51 -13.37 10.39
N ILE A 65 -1.20 -13.14 10.43
CA ILE A 65 -0.32 -13.11 9.25
C ILE A 65 0.84 -14.07 9.53
N VAL A 66 1.06 -15.03 8.65
CA VAL A 66 2.09 -16.06 8.80
C VAL A 66 2.93 -16.12 7.52
N PRO A 67 4.28 -16.07 7.60
CA PRO A 67 5.13 -16.41 6.46
C PRO A 67 4.90 -17.86 6.05
N VAL A 68 4.60 -18.11 4.79
CA VAL A 68 4.21 -19.45 4.31
C VAL A 68 5.41 -20.41 4.36
N GLU A 69 6.60 -19.89 4.13
CA GLU A 69 7.82 -20.67 4.04
C GLU A 69 8.31 -21.19 5.40
N ASP A 70 7.83 -20.61 6.51
CA ASP A 70 8.32 -20.90 7.87
C ASP A 70 7.46 -21.93 8.64
N ASP A 71 6.20 -22.15 8.24
CA ASP A 71 5.25 -22.96 9.01
C ASP A 71 4.92 -24.33 8.38
N GLY A 72 5.37 -24.58 7.15
CA GLY A 72 5.13 -25.84 6.43
C GLY A 72 3.66 -26.08 6.09
N TRP A 73 2.86 -25.01 6.06
CA TRP A 73 1.46 -25.08 5.68
C TRP A 73 1.31 -25.29 4.17
N GLU A 74 0.39 -26.16 3.76
CA GLU A 74 0.01 -26.41 2.37
C GLU A 74 -1.52 -26.30 2.22
N PRO A 75 -2.03 -25.80 1.09
CA PRO A 75 -3.47 -25.74 0.82
C PRO A 75 -4.04 -27.16 0.69
N GLU A 76 -5.28 -27.36 1.18
CA GLU A 76 -5.97 -28.66 1.11
C GLU A 76 -6.25 -29.07 -0.35
N ASP A 77 -6.57 -28.08 -1.16
CA ASP A 77 -6.68 -28.22 -2.61
C ASP A 77 -5.27 -27.99 -3.17
N ASN A 78 -4.65 -29.06 -3.66
CA ASN A 78 -3.28 -29.10 -4.19
C ASN A 78 -3.17 -28.16 -5.41
N ASP A 79 -3.05 -26.87 -5.14
CA ASP A 79 -3.12 -25.81 -6.13
C ASP A 79 -1.71 -25.50 -6.63
N ASP A 80 -1.50 -25.73 -7.93
CA ASP A 80 -0.27 -25.42 -8.64
C ASP A 80 0.12 -23.92 -8.49
N ALA A 81 -0.80 -23.05 -8.05
CA ALA A 81 -0.54 -21.64 -7.78
C ALA A 81 0.58 -21.39 -6.76
N LEU A 82 0.88 -22.35 -5.88
CA LEU A 82 1.98 -22.26 -4.92
C LEU A 82 3.22 -23.06 -5.32
N ASP A 83 3.18 -23.75 -6.47
CA ASP A 83 4.30 -24.55 -6.95
C ASP A 83 5.48 -23.66 -7.37
N GLY A 84 6.61 -23.87 -6.70
CA GLY A 84 7.86 -23.15 -6.96
C GLY A 84 8.16 -22.08 -5.92
N ALA A 85 9.39 -21.56 -5.98
CA ALA A 85 9.84 -20.51 -5.06
C ALA A 85 9.15 -19.16 -5.37
N PRO A 86 8.99 -18.28 -4.36
CA PRO A 86 8.64 -16.88 -4.60
C PRO A 86 9.61 -16.20 -5.57
N ALA A 87 9.19 -15.10 -6.21
CA ALA A 87 10.09 -14.32 -7.04
C ALA A 87 11.30 -13.76 -6.25
N ASP A 88 12.40 -13.49 -6.94
CA ASP A 88 13.60 -12.94 -6.30
C ASP A 88 13.29 -11.60 -5.60
N GLY A 89 13.49 -11.55 -4.28
CA GLY A 89 13.23 -10.38 -3.44
C GLY A 89 11.76 -10.21 -3.01
N SER A 90 10.96 -11.28 -3.11
CA SER A 90 9.63 -11.39 -2.51
C SER A 90 9.55 -12.61 -1.57
N HIS A 91 8.52 -12.60 -0.72
CA HIS A 91 8.11 -13.72 0.12
C HIS A 91 6.60 -13.88 0.08
N ARG A 92 6.09 -15.05 0.48
CA ARG A 92 4.65 -15.28 0.57
C ARG A 92 4.15 -15.13 1.99
N VAL A 93 3.01 -14.46 2.14
CA VAL A 93 2.33 -14.29 3.42
C VAL A 93 0.93 -14.88 3.33
N ARG A 94 0.58 -15.66 4.35
CA ARG A 94 -0.75 -16.19 4.59
C ARG A 94 -1.49 -15.26 5.54
N VAL A 95 -2.58 -14.68 5.06
CA VAL A 95 -3.42 -13.75 5.82
C VAL A 95 -4.73 -14.44 6.14
N LEU A 96 -5.02 -14.57 7.44
CA LEU A 96 -6.28 -15.13 7.92
C LEU A 96 -7.24 -13.99 8.19
N VAL A 97 -8.32 -13.92 7.42
CA VAL A 97 -9.36 -12.88 7.54
C VAL A 97 -10.60 -13.48 8.20
N ARG A 98 -11.12 -12.82 9.22
CA ARG A 98 -12.41 -13.15 9.83
C ARG A 98 -13.47 -12.17 9.38
N ILE A 99 -14.56 -12.68 8.83
CA ILE A 99 -15.66 -11.92 8.22
C ILE A 99 -16.92 -12.18 9.02
N THR A 100 -17.65 -11.13 9.42
CA THR A 100 -18.92 -11.24 10.16
C THR A 100 -20.01 -10.45 9.45
N ALA A 101 -21.14 -11.10 9.16
CA ALA A 101 -22.32 -10.44 8.60
C ALA A 101 -23.11 -9.74 9.71
N LEU A 102 -23.34 -8.43 9.56
CA LEU A 102 -24.08 -7.64 10.56
C LEU A 102 -25.44 -7.18 10.06
N GLU A 103 -25.59 -7.03 8.74
CA GLU A 103 -26.81 -6.51 8.15
C GLU A 103 -27.88 -7.60 7.97
N PRO A 104 -29.18 -7.24 8.01
CA PRO A 104 -30.28 -8.20 7.85
C PRO A 104 -30.28 -8.95 6.52
N GLY A 105 -29.70 -8.36 5.46
CA GLY A 105 -29.55 -8.99 4.15
C GLY A 105 -28.46 -10.06 4.10
N GLY A 106 -27.70 -10.26 5.18
CA GLY A 106 -26.51 -11.09 5.17
C GLY A 106 -25.34 -10.40 4.46
N LEU A 107 -24.36 -11.19 4.07
CA LEU A 107 -23.15 -10.74 3.38
C LEU A 107 -22.72 -11.82 2.39
N ARG A 108 -22.59 -11.44 1.12
CA ARG A 108 -21.94 -12.25 0.10
C ARG A 108 -20.71 -11.50 -0.39
N LEU A 109 -19.55 -12.15 -0.31
CA LEU A 109 -18.25 -11.54 -0.52
C LEU A 109 -17.38 -12.45 -1.38
N ASP A 110 -16.80 -11.90 -2.45
CA ASP A 110 -15.68 -12.54 -3.14
C ASP A 110 -14.40 -12.25 -2.34
N THR A 111 -13.66 -13.29 -1.99
CA THR A 111 -12.43 -13.14 -1.21
C THR A 111 -11.23 -12.76 -2.08
N GLY A 112 -11.30 -12.96 -3.40
CA GLY A 112 -10.31 -12.46 -4.36
C GLY A 112 -10.36 -10.93 -4.56
N ASP A 113 -11.39 -10.26 -4.00
CA ASP A 113 -11.50 -8.80 -3.99
C ASP A 113 -10.63 -8.13 -2.91
N PHE A 114 -10.03 -8.91 -2.00
CA PHE A 114 -9.01 -8.38 -1.10
C PHE A 114 -7.71 -8.12 -1.86
N SER A 115 -6.96 -7.09 -1.48
CA SER A 115 -5.63 -6.83 -2.03
C SER A 115 -4.71 -6.24 -0.99
N ILE A 116 -3.41 -6.47 -1.11
CA ILE A 116 -2.41 -5.77 -0.30
C ILE A 116 -1.90 -4.55 -1.07
N SER A 117 -1.87 -3.38 -0.43
CA SER A 117 -1.19 -2.18 -0.93
C SER A 117 0.03 -1.84 -0.09
N GLY A 118 1.12 -1.44 -0.75
CA GLY A 118 2.33 -0.90 -0.12
C GLY A 118 2.61 0.56 -0.48
N LEU A 119 3.65 1.14 0.13
CA LEU A 119 4.17 2.46 -0.25
C LEU A 119 4.66 2.43 -1.71
N GLY A 120 3.90 3.02 -2.62
CA GLY A 120 4.23 3.01 -4.06
C GLY A 120 3.05 2.80 -5.01
N ARG A 121 1.84 2.54 -4.47
CA ARG A 121 0.59 2.29 -5.25
C ARG A 121 0.53 0.94 -5.98
N GLU A 122 1.49 0.05 -5.75
CA GLU A 122 1.37 -1.33 -6.20
C GLU A 122 0.32 -2.06 -5.35
N ARG A 123 -0.55 -2.79 -6.03
CA ARG A 123 -1.57 -3.66 -5.41
C ARG A 123 -1.25 -5.11 -5.73
N PHE A 124 -1.18 -5.93 -4.70
CA PHE A 124 -0.97 -7.37 -4.79
C PHE A 124 -2.30 -8.06 -4.57
N ARG A 125 -2.75 -8.83 -5.55
CA ARG A 125 -3.92 -9.70 -5.41
C ARG A 125 -3.50 -11.03 -4.76
N PRO A 126 -4.44 -11.78 -4.17
CA PRO A 126 -4.11 -13.10 -3.67
C PRO A 126 -3.64 -13.97 -4.83
N LEU A 127 -2.58 -14.74 -4.60
CA LEU A 127 -2.19 -15.86 -5.45
C LEU A 127 -3.12 -17.05 -5.24
N TRP A 128 -3.68 -17.16 -4.03
CA TRP A 128 -4.57 -18.23 -3.62
C TRP A 128 -5.54 -17.73 -2.54
N GLU A 129 -6.76 -18.24 -2.56
CA GLU A 129 -7.79 -17.95 -1.57
C GLU A 129 -8.68 -19.15 -1.25
N SER A 130 -9.12 -19.27 0.00
CA SER A 130 -10.17 -20.22 0.38
C SER A 130 -10.98 -19.77 1.61
N PRO A 131 -12.32 -19.84 1.56
CA PRO A 131 -13.12 -20.15 0.38
C PRO A 131 -13.13 -18.97 -0.61
N PRO A 132 -13.29 -19.19 -1.93
CA PRO A 132 -13.31 -18.10 -2.91
C PRO A 132 -14.48 -17.14 -2.69
N VAL A 133 -15.63 -17.66 -2.26
CA VAL A 133 -16.81 -16.87 -1.92
C VAL A 133 -17.25 -17.20 -0.50
N VAL A 134 -17.53 -16.14 0.28
CA VAL A 134 -18.15 -16.21 1.59
C VAL A 134 -19.60 -15.75 1.46
N ASP A 135 -20.55 -16.58 1.90
CA ASP A 135 -21.97 -16.26 1.92
C ASP A 135 -22.52 -16.51 3.33
N LEU A 136 -22.89 -15.44 4.01
CA LEU A 136 -23.20 -15.41 5.43
C LEU A 136 -24.58 -14.82 5.68
N THR A 137 -25.35 -15.45 6.56
CA THR A 137 -26.56 -14.84 7.12
C THR A 137 -26.21 -13.91 8.27
N GLN A 138 -27.11 -12.96 8.60
CA GLN A 138 -26.90 -12.02 9.69
C GLN A 138 -26.45 -12.71 11.00
N GLY A 139 -25.45 -12.14 11.66
CA GLY A 139 -24.92 -12.60 12.94
C GLY A 139 -23.95 -13.78 12.84
N THR A 140 -23.66 -14.26 11.63
CA THR A 140 -22.70 -15.37 11.43
C THR A 140 -21.31 -14.86 11.04
N THR A 141 -20.32 -15.71 11.25
CA THR A 141 -18.90 -15.42 11.00
C THR A 141 -18.28 -16.56 10.18
N ALA A 142 -17.43 -16.21 9.21
CA ALA A 142 -16.57 -17.15 8.50
C ALA A 142 -15.10 -16.69 8.52
N GLY A 143 -14.19 -17.64 8.34
CA GLY A 143 -12.79 -17.37 8.05
C GLY A 143 -12.51 -17.51 6.55
N ALA A 144 -11.58 -16.71 6.05
CA ALA A 144 -10.97 -16.87 4.75
C ALA A 144 -9.44 -16.84 4.90
N THR A 145 -8.75 -17.71 4.18
CA THR A 145 -7.29 -17.76 4.09
C THR A 145 -6.89 -17.21 2.73
N LEU A 146 -6.01 -16.22 2.74
CA LEU A 146 -5.51 -15.55 1.53
C LEU A 146 -4.00 -15.65 1.50
N ILE A 147 -3.40 -15.95 0.35
CA ILE A 147 -1.94 -15.97 0.20
C ILE A 147 -1.55 -14.90 -0.79
N PHE A 148 -0.61 -14.06 -0.39
CA PHE A 148 -0.06 -13.00 -1.23
C PHE A 148 1.43 -13.20 -1.37
N GLU A 149 1.97 -12.91 -2.54
CA GLU A 149 3.40 -12.69 -2.72
C GLU A 149 3.69 -11.19 -2.68
N VAL A 150 4.57 -10.78 -1.76
CA VAL A 150 4.86 -9.37 -1.49
C VAL A 150 6.38 -9.12 -1.48
N PRO A 151 6.85 -7.93 -1.91
CA PRO A 151 8.28 -7.61 -1.87
C PRO A 151 8.82 -7.53 -0.44
N ASP A 152 10.03 -8.02 -0.19
CA ASP A 152 10.67 -8.02 1.14
C ASP A 152 10.81 -6.61 1.74
N ARG A 153 10.90 -5.59 0.87
CA ARG A 153 11.13 -4.19 1.25
C ARG A 153 9.85 -3.37 1.41
N ALA A 154 8.67 -3.98 1.38
CA ALA A 154 7.41 -3.25 1.40
C ALA A 154 7.05 -2.70 2.80
N ILE A 155 7.51 -1.49 3.11
CA ILE A 155 7.26 -0.83 4.39
C ILE A 155 5.74 -0.54 4.52
N ALA A 156 5.13 -1.04 5.59
CA ALA A 156 3.72 -0.85 5.97
C ALA A 156 2.70 -1.33 4.92
N LEU A 157 2.37 -2.62 4.98
CA LEU A 157 1.34 -3.22 4.15
C LEU A 157 -0.07 -2.94 4.70
N VAL A 158 -1.02 -2.69 3.80
CA VAL A 158 -2.45 -2.52 4.10
C VAL A 158 -3.23 -3.53 3.28
N LEU A 159 -4.05 -4.34 3.92
CA LEU A 159 -5.09 -5.13 3.29
C LEU A 159 -6.27 -4.21 2.97
N ASP A 160 -6.41 -3.87 1.69
CA ASP A 160 -7.62 -3.26 1.14
C ASP A 160 -8.67 -4.35 0.97
N GLY A 161 -9.87 -4.11 1.50
CA GLY A 161 -11.01 -4.98 1.35
C GLY A 161 -12.18 -4.34 0.63
N PRO A 162 -13.24 -5.12 0.38
CA PRO A 162 -14.40 -4.67 -0.39
C PRO A 162 -15.07 -3.43 0.22
N GLY A 163 -15.54 -2.53 -0.65
CA GLY A 163 -16.11 -1.24 -0.24
C GLY A 163 -15.08 -0.19 0.21
N GLY A 164 -13.79 -0.42 -0.04
CA GLY A 164 -12.72 0.52 0.31
C GLY A 164 -12.27 0.41 1.77
N SER A 165 -12.51 -0.74 2.41
CA SER A 165 -12.03 -1.01 3.77
C SER A 165 -10.51 -1.16 3.76
N ARG A 166 -9.85 -0.76 4.85
CA ARG A 166 -8.37 -0.74 4.95
C ARG A 166 -7.91 -1.24 6.30
N LEU A 167 -7.19 -2.36 6.30
CA LEU A 167 -6.67 -3.03 7.49
C LEU A 167 -5.14 -3.07 7.42
N SER A 168 -4.45 -2.52 8.41
CA SER A 168 -2.99 -2.51 8.50
C SER A 168 -2.46 -3.90 8.86
N LEU A 169 -1.44 -4.34 8.13
CA LEU A 169 -0.75 -5.60 8.32
C LEU A 169 0.47 -5.47 9.26
N GLY A 170 0.68 -4.29 9.86
CA GLY A 170 1.80 -4.04 10.78
C GLY A 170 3.19 -4.08 10.11
N LEU A 171 4.24 -4.28 10.91
CA LEU A 171 5.64 -4.47 10.46
C LEU A 171 6.14 -5.92 10.65
N SER A 172 5.30 -6.80 11.22
CA SER A 172 5.72 -8.13 11.69
C SER A 172 5.82 -9.20 10.60
N HIS A 173 5.55 -8.87 9.33
CA HIS A 173 5.81 -9.74 8.17
C HIS A 173 7.22 -9.55 7.59
N HIS A 174 7.98 -8.61 8.17
CA HIS A 174 9.44 -8.46 8.08
C HIS A 174 10.24 -9.73 8.39
N THR A 175 10.64 -10.56 7.42
CA THR A 175 11.79 -11.45 7.62
C THR A 175 13.06 -10.60 7.77
N PRO A 176 13.82 -10.72 8.87
CA PRO A 176 14.99 -9.86 9.16
C PRO A 176 16.19 -10.08 8.22
#